data_AF-D8JS53-F1
#
_entry.id   AF-D8JS53-F1
#
_cell.length_a   1.000
_cell.length_b   1.000
_cell.length_c   1.000
_cell.angle_alpha   90.00
_cell.angle_beta   90.00
_cell.angle_gamma   90.00
#
_symmetry.space_group_name_H-M   'P 1'
#
loop_
_entity.id
_entity.type
_entity.pdbx_description
1 polymer ?
#
loop_
_entity_poly.entity_id
_entity_poly.type
_entity_poly.pdbx_seq_one_letter_code
_entity_poly.pdbx_strand_id
1 'polypeptide(L)'
;MRSARLGTLLVAAFCLGSSAVSAQDAPPMQSSFSALIAKDYEIKTVTVVPLEVAKRATESVRTDTVIVTLQNKQSVAVCYLAFANWAFMNKTSLDTPTLCEVREGAAAEPQATSNPPPPGTTP
;
A
#
# COMPACT_ATOMS: atom_id res chain seq x y z
N MET A 1 14.96 65.66 -28.43
CA MET A 1 14.19 65.78 -27.17
C MET A 1 13.49 64.43 -26.96
N ARG A 2 14.04 63.54 -26.13
CA ARG A 2 13.42 63.05 -24.87
C ARG A 2 11.92 62.84 -25.03
N SER A 3 11.41 61.61 -25.07
CA SER A 3 10.78 60.88 -23.94
C SER A 3 9.98 59.73 -24.58
N ALA A 4 9.65 58.57 -24.03
CA ALA A 4 10.01 57.83 -22.83
C ALA A 4 9.71 56.35 -23.17
N ARG A 5 10.56 55.44 -22.71
CA ARG A 5 10.32 54.00 -22.81
C ARG A 5 9.19 53.63 -21.84
N LEU A 6 8.06 53.15 -22.33
CA LEU A 6 7.13 52.36 -21.51
C LEU A 6 7.44 50.88 -21.74
N GLY A 7 8.22 50.33 -20.82
CA GLY A 7 8.42 48.89 -20.70
C GLY A 7 7.17 48.27 -20.08
N THR A 8 6.41 47.53 -20.89
CA THR A 8 5.37 46.63 -20.40
C THR A 8 6.07 45.41 -19.81
N LEU A 9 6.30 45.43 -18.50
CA LEU A 9 6.70 44.26 -17.73
C LEU A 9 5.54 43.25 -17.74
N LEU A 10 5.60 42.31 -18.68
CA LEU A 10 4.83 41.07 -18.64
C LEU A 10 5.38 40.26 -17.46
N VAL A 11 4.79 40.45 -16.28
CA VAL A 11 4.97 39.52 -15.16
C VAL A 11 4.19 38.27 -15.55
N ALA A 12 4.86 37.35 -16.23
CA ALA A 12 4.43 35.97 -16.34
C ALA A 12 4.44 35.40 -14.91
N ALA A 13 3.29 35.49 -14.24
CA ALA A 13 3.01 34.74 -13.04
C ALA A 13 3.04 33.26 -13.42
N PHE A 14 4.23 32.68 -13.38
CA PHE A 14 4.47 31.26 -13.44
C PHE A 14 3.93 30.69 -12.12
N CYS A 15 2.61 30.53 -12.04
CA CYS A 15 1.99 29.68 -11.05
C CYS A 15 2.45 28.26 -11.36
N LEU A 16 3.62 27.87 -10.83
CA LEU A 16 3.92 26.50 -10.48
C LEU A 16 2.91 26.08 -9.43
N GLY A 17 1.68 25.85 -9.86
CA GLY A 17 0.73 25.04 -9.15
C GLY A 17 1.26 23.63 -9.19
N SER A 18 2.14 23.30 -8.25
CA SER A 18 2.31 21.93 -7.80
C SER A 18 0.95 21.49 -7.29
N SER A 19 0.12 20.98 -8.20
CA SER A 19 -0.97 20.09 -7.81
C SER A 19 -0.29 18.90 -7.16
N ALA A 20 -0.13 18.99 -5.84
CA ALA A 20 -0.05 17.84 -4.98
C ALA A 20 -1.28 17.02 -5.33
N VAL A 21 -1.10 16.05 -6.24
CA VAL A 21 -2.05 14.97 -6.37
C VAL A 21 -1.92 14.28 -5.02
N SER A 22 -2.83 14.59 -4.12
CA SER A 22 -3.06 13.75 -2.96
C SER A 22 -3.19 12.36 -3.54
N ALA A 23 -2.27 11.46 -3.20
CA ALA A 23 -2.45 10.05 -3.45
C ALA A 23 -3.74 9.69 -2.69
N GLN A 24 -4.87 9.82 -3.38
CA GLN A 24 -6.13 9.32 -2.87
C GLN A 24 -5.86 7.85 -2.64
N ASP A 25 -5.96 7.42 -1.38
CA ASP A 25 -5.98 6.02 -0.97
C ASP A 25 -6.98 5.31 -1.89
N ALA A 26 -6.49 4.78 -3.00
CA ALA A 26 -7.29 3.99 -3.90
C ALA A 26 -7.68 2.75 -3.06
N PRO A 27 -8.96 2.37 -3.05
CA PRO A 27 -9.37 1.20 -2.30
C PRO A 27 -8.47 0.01 -2.67
N PRO A 28 -8.00 -0.78 -1.68
CA PRO A 28 -7.06 -1.85 -1.93
C PRO A 28 -7.59 -2.78 -3.01
N MET A 29 -6.79 -3.00 -4.05
CA MET A 29 -7.21 -3.81 -5.19
C MET A 29 -7.33 -5.27 -4.74
N GLN A 30 -8.47 -5.88 -5.01
CA GLN A 30 -8.69 -7.29 -4.67
C GLN A 30 -8.20 -8.22 -5.78
N SER A 31 -7.62 -9.35 -5.38
CA SER A 31 -7.20 -10.40 -6.31
C SER A 31 -7.32 -11.80 -5.70
N SER A 32 -7.22 -12.82 -6.56
CA SER A 32 -7.09 -14.21 -6.12
C SER A 32 -5.62 -14.55 -5.87
N PHE A 33 -5.39 -15.54 -5.00
CA PHE A 33 -4.04 -16.01 -4.70
C PHE A 33 -3.35 -16.53 -5.97
N SER A 34 -4.04 -17.35 -6.74
CA SER A 34 -3.53 -17.93 -7.98
C SER A 34 -3.18 -16.90 -9.05
N ALA A 35 -3.98 -15.82 -9.18
CA ALA A 35 -3.71 -14.76 -10.13
C ALA A 35 -2.45 -13.98 -9.77
N LEU A 36 -2.16 -13.82 -8.48
CA LEU A 36 -0.93 -13.18 -8.01
C LEU A 36 0.29 -14.07 -8.25
N ILE A 37 0.19 -15.37 -7.98
CA ILE A 37 1.27 -16.32 -8.32
C ILE A 37 1.57 -16.32 -9.82
N ALA A 38 0.54 -16.27 -10.67
CA ALA A 38 0.72 -16.17 -12.12
C ALA A 38 1.34 -14.84 -12.60
N LYS A 39 1.38 -13.82 -11.73
CA LYS A 39 2.04 -12.52 -11.95
C LYS A 39 3.41 -12.42 -11.26
N ASP A 40 4.03 -13.58 -10.98
CA ASP A 40 5.34 -13.69 -10.35
C ASP A 40 5.41 -13.05 -8.94
N TYR A 41 4.30 -13.01 -8.21
CA TYR A 41 4.38 -12.68 -6.79
C TYR A 41 4.99 -13.83 -6.00
N GLU A 42 5.98 -13.53 -5.18
CA GLU A 42 6.65 -14.50 -4.33
C GLU A 42 6.05 -14.49 -2.92
N ILE A 43 5.88 -15.68 -2.33
CA ILE A 43 5.50 -15.80 -0.92
C ILE A 43 6.68 -15.35 -0.05
N LYS A 44 6.45 -14.32 0.77
CA LYS A 44 7.43 -13.80 1.73
C LYS A 44 7.20 -14.36 3.12
N THR A 45 5.96 -14.41 3.57
CA THR A 45 5.61 -14.93 4.90
C THR A 45 4.29 -15.67 4.88
N VAL A 46 4.18 -16.68 5.74
CA VAL A 46 2.96 -17.44 5.99
C VAL A 46 2.76 -17.51 7.49
N THR A 47 1.65 -16.96 7.97
CA THR A 47 1.32 -16.95 9.40
C THR A 47 -0.01 -17.66 9.61
N VAL A 48 -0.02 -18.66 10.49
CA VAL A 48 -1.27 -19.31 10.91
C VAL A 48 -1.78 -18.59 12.15
N VAL A 49 -3.02 -18.11 12.06
CA VAL A 49 -3.75 -17.49 13.15
C VAL A 49 -4.78 -18.50 13.65
N PRO A 50 -4.61 -19.05 14.86
CA PRO A 50 -5.57 -19.98 15.45
C PRO A 50 -6.96 -19.35 15.58
N LEU A 51 -8.00 -20.17 15.47
CA LEU A 51 -9.40 -19.77 15.57
C LEU A 51 -9.68 -18.97 16.86
N GLU A 52 -9.11 -19.37 17.99
CA GLU A 52 -9.30 -18.72 19.29
C GLU A 52 -8.81 -17.27 19.31
N VAL A 53 -7.82 -16.96 18.47
CA VAL A 53 -7.29 -15.60 18.29
C VAL A 53 -8.15 -14.86 17.26
N ALA A 54 -8.44 -15.48 16.12
CA ALA A 54 -9.22 -14.86 15.05
C ALA A 54 -10.63 -14.45 15.49
N LYS A 55 -11.29 -15.26 16.33
CA LYS A 55 -12.62 -14.97 16.89
C LYS A 55 -12.68 -13.71 17.76
N ARG A 56 -11.54 -13.25 18.28
CA ARG A 56 -11.48 -11.98 19.04
C ARG A 56 -11.62 -10.76 18.12
N ALA A 57 -11.26 -10.90 16.85
CA ALA A 57 -11.38 -9.84 15.86
C ALA A 57 -12.76 -9.85 15.18
N THR A 58 -13.30 -11.03 14.86
CA THR A 58 -14.64 -11.16 14.27
C THR A 58 -15.24 -12.54 14.53
N GLU A 59 -16.53 -12.59 14.88
CA GLU A 59 -17.26 -13.84 15.13
C GLU A 59 -17.55 -14.64 13.85
N SER A 60 -17.36 -14.05 12.68
CA SER A 60 -17.61 -14.70 11.39
C SER A 60 -16.60 -15.78 11.02
N VAL A 61 -15.42 -15.79 11.66
CA VAL A 61 -14.36 -16.77 11.39
C VAL A 61 -14.69 -18.08 12.08
N ARG A 62 -14.72 -19.17 11.29
CA ARG A 62 -15.09 -20.52 11.75
C ARG A 62 -13.96 -21.53 11.75
N THR A 63 -12.82 -21.18 11.20
CA THR A 63 -11.63 -22.04 11.08
C THR A 63 -10.36 -21.24 11.34
N ASP A 64 -9.25 -21.93 11.56
CA ASP A 64 -7.93 -21.30 11.53
C ASP A 64 -7.74 -20.54 10.21
N THR A 65 -7.10 -19.39 10.31
CA THR A 65 -6.85 -18.50 9.17
C THR A 65 -5.36 -18.49 8.87
N VAL A 66 -5.00 -18.57 7.59
CA VAL A 66 -3.64 -18.43 7.11
C VAL A 66 -3.53 -17.07 6.44
N ILE A 67 -2.62 -16.26 6.95
CA ILE A 67 -2.25 -14.97 6.37
C ILE A 67 -0.99 -15.20 5.55
N VAL A 68 -1.09 -14.99 4.24
CA VAL A 68 0.05 -15.13 3.31
C VAL A 68 0.40 -13.76 2.78
N THR A 69 1.64 -13.35 2.99
CA THR A 69 2.17 -12.11 2.40
C THR A 69 2.96 -12.46 1.16
N LEU A 70 2.60 -11.82 0.07
CA LEU A 70 3.16 -11.96 -1.25
C LEU A 70 3.84 -10.64 -1.64
N GLN A 71 4.91 -10.71 -2.43
CA GLN A 71 5.57 -9.52 -2.95
C GLN A 71 6.03 -9.72 -4.39
N ASN A 72 5.81 -8.69 -5.21
CA ASN A 72 6.41 -8.56 -6.54
C ASN A 72 6.99 -7.14 -6.66
N LYS A 73 8.32 -7.03 -6.72
CA LYS A 73 9.02 -5.74 -6.77
C LYS A 73 8.59 -4.84 -5.59
N GLN A 74 7.92 -3.73 -5.87
CA GLN A 74 7.44 -2.76 -4.88
C GLN A 74 5.99 -3.04 -4.43
N SER A 75 5.29 -3.97 -5.08
CA SER A 75 3.91 -4.31 -4.74
C SER A 75 3.87 -5.44 -3.72
N VAL A 76 3.02 -5.29 -2.71
CA VAL A 76 2.79 -6.24 -1.64
C VAL A 76 1.32 -6.67 -1.69
N ALA A 77 1.06 -7.95 -1.51
CA ALA A 77 -0.30 -8.45 -1.35
C ALA A 77 -0.42 -9.26 -0.07
N VAL A 78 -1.55 -9.14 0.63
CA VAL A 78 -1.87 -9.92 1.82
C VAL A 78 -3.10 -10.74 1.55
N CYS A 79 -2.98 -12.06 1.63
CA CYS A 79 -4.07 -13.00 1.40
C CYS A 79 -4.55 -13.59 2.72
N TYR A 80 -5.86 -13.65 2.91
CA TYR A 80 -6.52 -14.28 4.05
C TYR A 80 -7.23 -15.55 3.59
N LEU A 81 -6.73 -16.70 4.05
CA LEU A 81 -7.15 -18.01 3.56
C LEU A 81 -7.63 -18.87 4.71
N ALA A 82 -8.64 -19.71 4.49
CA ALA A 82 -8.93 -20.78 5.44
C ALA A 82 -7.80 -21.82 5.45
N PHE A 83 -7.40 -22.29 6.63
CA PHE A 83 -6.27 -23.22 6.77
C PHE A 83 -6.41 -24.49 5.91
N ALA A 84 -7.59 -25.11 5.88
CA ALA A 84 -7.81 -26.29 5.05
C ALA A 84 -7.58 -26.01 3.56
N ASN A 85 -8.03 -24.86 3.06
CA ASN A 85 -7.88 -24.49 1.66
C ASN A 85 -6.41 -24.28 1.29
N TRP A 86 -5.63 -23.71 2.21
CA TRP A 86 -4.19 -23.54 2.05
C TRP A 86 -3.44 -24.87 2.13
N ALA A 87 -3.65 -25.65 3.19
CA ALA A 87 -2.92 -26.89 3.46
C ALA A 87 -3.10 -27.93 2.35
N PHE A 88 -4.27 -27.96 1.71
CA PHE A 88 -4.57 -28.88 0.61
C PHE A 88 -4.49 -28.22 -0.77
N MET A 89 -4.00 -26.97 -0.86
CA MET A 89 -3.87 -26.23 -2.11
C MET A 89 -5.16 -26.27 -2.96
N ASN A 90 -6.31 -26.04 -2.32
CA ASN A 90 -7.61 -26.15 -2.97
C ASN A 90 -7.76 -25.06 -4.04
N LYS A 91 -7.64 -25.46 -5.30
CA LYS A 91 -7.59 -24.53 -6.45
C LYS A 91 -8.82 -23.63 -6.53
N THR A 92 -10.03 -24.18 -6.40
CA THR A 92 -11.28 -23.40 -6.45
C THR A 92 -11.32 -22.30 -5.40
N SER A 93 -10.86 -22.61 -4.18
CA SER A 93 -10.78 -21.62 -3.12
C SER A 93 -9.73 -20.57 -3.44
N LEU A 94 -8.52 -20.97 -3.82
CA LEU A 94 -7.40 -20.07 -4.13
C LEU A 94 -7.66 -19.16 -5.34
N ASP A 95 -8.57 -19.54 -6.24
CA ASP A 95 -9.03 -18.75 -7.39
C ASP A 95 -10.07 -17.68 -7.01
N THR A 96 -10.53 -17.61 -5.75
CA THR A 96 -11.52 -16.61 -5.30
C THR A 96 -10.93 -15.19 -5.35
N PRO A 97 -11.57 -14.23 -6.05
CA PRO A 97 -10.96 -12.93 -6.39
C PRO A 97 -10.84 -11.94 -5.22
N THR A 98 -11.43 -12.24 -4.06
CA THR A 98 -11.48 -11.34 -2.91
C THR A 98 -10.56 -11.79 -1.77
N LEU A 99 -9.67 -12.76 -2.01
CA LEU A 99 -8.84 -13.35 -0.97
C LEU A 99 -7.63 -12.50 -0.62
N CYS A 100 -7.12 -11.74 -1.58
CA CYS A 100 -5.90 -10.98 -1.45
C CYS A 100 -6.16 -9.50 -1.65
N GLU A 101 -5.62 -8.69 -0.75
CA GLU A 101 -5.57 -7.24 -0.89
C GLU A 101 -4.18 -6.84 -1.40
N VAL A 102 -4.14 -6.19 -2.56
CA VAL A 102 -2.90 -5.73 -3.19
C VAL A 102 -2.70 -4.26 -2.87
N ARG A 103 -1.49 -3.92 -2.44
CA ARG A 103 -0.99 -2.57 -2.25
C ARG A 103 0.22 -2.38 -3.16
N GLU A 104 0.10 -1.45 -4.10
CA GLU A 104 1.23 -1.03 -4.90
C GLU A 104 2.14 -0.15 -4.02
N GLY A 105 3.43 -0.42 -4.03
CA GLY A 105 4.38 0.45 -3.34
C GLY A 105 4.45 1.78 -4.06
N ALA A 106 4.20 2.87 -3.33
CA ALA A 106 4.60 4.19 -3.79
C ALA A 106 6.13 4.18 -3.95
N ALA A 107 6.63 4.65 -5.10
CA ALA A 107 8.06 4.89 -5.28
C ALA A 107 8.55 5.70 -4.07
N ALA A 108 9.56 5.18 -3.37
CA ALA A 108 10.06 5.79 -2.14
C ALA A 108 10.45 7.25 -2.38
N GLU A 109 9.64 8.18 -1.90
CA GLU A 109 10.06 9.56 -1.73
C GLU A 109 10.97 9.60 -0.48
N PRO A 110 12.16 10.22 -0.55
CA PRO A 110 13.02 10.35 0.62
C PRO A 110 12.25 11.06 1.72
N GLN A 111 12.08 10.43 2.88
CA GLN A 111 11.57 11.11 4.06
C GLN A 111 12.50 12.30 4.35
N ALA A 112 12.04 13.51 4.04
CA ALA A 112 12.62 14.72 4.58
C ALA A 112 12.47 14.63 6.10
N THR A 113 13.59 14.39 6.79
CA THR A 113 13.71 14.45 8.24
C THR A 113 13.50 15.89 8.71
N SER A 114 12.25 16.31 8.83
CA SER A 114 11.90 17.57 9.52
C SER A 114 11.49 17.25 10.96
N ASN A 115 12.48 17.25 11.85
CA ASN A 115 12.39 17.98 13.12
C ASN A 115 13.77 18.01 13.79
N PRO A 116 14.40 19.18 13.99
CA PRO A 116 15.55 19.28 14.88
C PRO A 116 15.11 19.00 16.33
N PRO A 117 15.93 18.33 17.15
CA PRO A 117 15.62 18.10 18.55
C PRO A 117 15.51 19.44 19.30
N PRO A 118 14.61 19.55 20.29
CA PRO A 118 14.52 20.76 21.11
C PRO A 118 15.86 21.01 21.83
N PRO A 119 16.31 22.28 21.95
CA PRO A 119 17.55 22.60 22.62
C PRO A 119 17.48 22.10 24.07
N GLY A 120 18.41 21.21 24.42
CA GLY A 120 18.55 20.66 25.75
C GLY A 120 18.77 21.76 26.77
N THR A 121 17.93 21.77 27.81
CA THR A 121 18.22 22.45 29.06
C THR A 121 19.24 21.61 29.81
N THR A 122 20.38 22.22 30.15
CA THR A 122 21.38 21.63 31.04
C THR A 122 22.03 22.77 31.82
N PRO A 123 22.52 22.48 33.03
CA PRO A 123 21.82 22.48 34.31
C PRO A 123 21.64 23.87 34.94
#